data_AF-A0A530M5Y8-F1
#
_entry.id   AF-A0A530M5Y8-F1
#
_cell.length_a   1.000
_cell.length_b   1.000
_cell.length_c   1.000
_cell.angle_alpha   90.00
_cell.angle_beta   90.00
_cell.angle_gamma   90.00
#
_symmetry.space_group_name_H-M   'P 1'
#
loop_
_entity.id
_entity.type
_entity.pdbx_description
1 polymer ?
#
loop_
_entity_poly.entity_id
_entity_poly.type
_entity_poly.pdbx_seq_one_letter_code
_entity_poly.pdbx_strand_id
1 'polypeptide(L)'
;DKDYIVRNGEIVIIDEFTGRMMPGRRYSEGLHQALEAKEHVAIQPENQTLASVTFQNYFRLYKKLAGMTGTALTEAEEFGNIYGLEVTEIPTNLPVVRVDEDDEVYRTVEEKYKAIIKEIKEARAKGQPTLVGTTSIEKSEQLAARLRKEGFT
;
A
#
# COMPACT_ATOMS: atom_id res chain seq x y z
N ASP A 1 34.79 -11.07 -1.87
CA ASP A 1 34.28 -11.33 -0.50
C ASP A 1 33.71 -10.12 0.23
N LYS A 2 33.74 -8.89 -0.33
CA LYS A 2 33.11 -7.71 0.31
C LYS A 2 31.67 -7.47 -0.16
N ASP A 3 31.43 -7.53 -1.47
CA ASP A 3 30.15 -7.12 -2.07
C ASP A 3 29.16 -8.28 -2.26
N TYR A 4 29.67 -9.51 -2.31
CA TYR A 4 28.90 -10.75 -2.42
C TYR A 4 29.70 -11.94 -1.90
N ILE A 5 28.99 -13.03 -1.63
CA ILE A 5 29.55 -14.36 -1.35
C ILE A 5 28.90 -15.41 -2.23
N VAL A 6 29.62 -16.50 -2.48
CA VAL A 6 29.08 -17.71 -3.09
C VAL A 6 28.58 -18.63 -1.99
N ARG A 7 27.28 -18.94 -1.98
CA ARG A 7 26.70 -19.86 -0.99
C ARG A 7 25.67 -20.75 -1.64
N ASN A 8 25.72 -22.05 -1.38
CA ASN A 8 24.83 -23.07 -1.96
C ASN A 8 24.78 -23.06 -3.50
N GLY A 9 25.88 -22.64 -4.15
CA GLY A 9 25.88 -22.48 -5.61
C GLY A 9 25.01 -21.32 -6.09
N GLU A 10 24.92 -20.23 -5.32
CA GLU A 10 24.27 -18.98 -5.70
C GLU A 10 25.11 -17.78 -5.24
N ILE A 11 25.01 -16.66 -5.97
CA ILE A 11 25.59 -15.38 -5.56
C ILE A 11 24.63 -14.69 -4.58
N VAL A 12 25.09 -14.42 -3.35
CA VAL A 12 24.33 -13.70 -2.34
C VAL A 12 24.98 -12.35 -2.08
N ILE A 13 24.23 -11.28 -2.33
CA ILE A 13 24.70 -9.91 -2.11
C ILE A 13 24.80 -9.62 -0.62
N ILE A 14 25.88 -8.94 -0.23
CA ILE A 14 26.08 -8.44 1.14
C ILE A 14 25.72 -6.96 1.16
N ASP A 15 24.88 -6.56 2.10
CA ASP A 15 24.63 -5.15 2.38
C ASP A 15 25.90 -4.49 2.94
N GLU A 16 26.41 -3.49 2.24
CA GLU A 16 27.64 -2.77 2.59
C GLU A 16 27.56 -2.09 3.97
N PHE A 17 26.37 -1.70 4.42
CA PHE A 17 26.19 -0.99 5.69
C PHE A 17 26.00 -1.92 6.88
N THR A 18 25.32 -3.06 6.68
CA THR A 18 24.93 -3.95 7.78
C THR A 18 25.67 -5.28 7.79
N GLY A 19 26.38 -5.62 6.71
CA GLY A 19 27.02 -6.93 6.51
C GLY A 19 26.03 -8.08 6.38
N ARG A 20 24.73 -7.80 6.27
CA ARG A 20 23.69 -8.83 6.18
C ARG A 20 23.62 -9.39 4.77
N MET A 21 23.42 -10.70 4.68
CA MET A 21 23.09 -11.37 3.42
C MET A 21 21.68 -10.97 2.97
N MET A 22 21.54 -10.62 1.69
CA MET A 22 20.28 -10.28 1.04
C MET A 22 19.86 -11.38 0.04
N PRO A 23 19.34 -12.53 0.50
CA PRO A 23 18.89 -13.59 -0.40
C PRO A 23 17.74 -13.09 -1.28
N GLY A 24 17.77 -13.47 -2.57
CA GLY A 24 16.78 -13.08 -3.58
C GLY A 24 17.04 -11.73 -4.26
N ARG A 25 17.95 -10.89 -3.74
CA ARG A 25 18.38 -9.66 -4.42
C ARG A 25 19.42 -9.99 -5.49
N ARG A 26 19.20 -9.52 -6.71
CA ARG A 26 20.13 -9.68 -7.84
C ARG A 26 20.64 -8.32 -8.32
N TYR A 27 21.83 -8.30 -8.91
CA TYR A 27 22.33 -7.13 -9.64
C TYR A 27 21.61 -7.04 -10.99
N SER A 28 21.31 -5.82 -11.45
CA SER A 28 20.59 -5.58 -12.71
C SER A 28 21.53 -5.60 -13.92
N GLU A 29 20.96 -5.51 -15.13
CA GLU A 29 21.68 -5.29 -16.39
C GLU A 29 22.73 -6.38 -16.73
N GLY A 30 22.43 -7.63 -16.39
CA GLY A 30 23.32 -8.75 -16.68
C GLY A 30 24.52 -8.89 -15.73
N LEU A 31 24.73 -7.94 -14.81
CA LEU A 31 25.87 -7.96 -13.90
C LEU A 31 25.85 -9.19 -12.97
N HIS A 32 24.66 -9.62 -12.54
CA HIS A 32 24.54 -10.77 -11.67
C HIS A 32 24.92 -12.07 -12.40
N GLN A 33 24.52 -12.21 -13.66
CA GLN A 33 24.87 -13.33 -14.52
C GLN A 33 26.36 -13.33 -14.85
N ALA A 34 26.99 -12.15 -15.01
CA ALA A 34 28.43 -12.05 -15.17
C ALA A 34 29.19 -12.53 -13.92
N LEU A 35 28.67 -12.24 -12.71
CA LEU A 35 29.23 -12.76 -11.46
C LEU A 35 29.00 -14.27 -11.30
N GLU A 36 27.80 -14.77 -11.64
CA GLU A 36 27.52 -16.22 -11.67
C GLU A 36 28.50 -16.93 -12.61
N ALA A 37 28.75 -16.38 -13.81
CA ALA A 37 29.72 -16.91 -14.76
C ALA A 37 31.17 -16.86 -14.23
N LYS A 38 31.57 -15.75 -13.60
CA LYS A 38 32.90 -15.56 -13.00
C LYS A 38 33.17 -16.58 -11.90
N GLU A 39 32.18 -16.84 -11.05
CA GLU A 39 32.31 -17.73 -9.88
C GLU A 39 31.96 -19.19 -10.22
N HIS A 40 31.75 -19.52 -11.50
CA HIS A 40 31.40 -20.86 -11.99
C HIS A 40 30.12 -21.43 -11.34
N VAL A 41 29.17 -20.54 -11.08
CA VAL A 41 27.85 -20.85 -10.52
C VAL A 41 26.83 -21.02 -11.66
N ALA A 42 25.76 -21.79 -11.42
CA ALA A 42 24.67 -21.93 -12.38
C ALA A 42 24.05 -20.56 -12.72
N ILE A 43 24.14 -20.17 -13.99
CA ILE A 43 23.58 -18.90 -14.47
C ILE A 43 22.06 -19.01 -14.48
N GLN A 44 21.39 -18.23 -13.64
CA GLN A 44 19.93 -18.23 -13.58
C GLN A 44 19.37 -17.27 -14.64
N PRO A 45 18.38 -17.69 -15.44
CA PRO A 45 17.79 -16.84 -16.47
C PRO A 45 17.22 -15.55 -15.85
N GLU A 46 17.35 -14.45 -16.58
CA GLU A 46 16.72 -13.19 -16.19
C GLU A 46 15.23 -13.24 -16.52
N ASN A 47 14.39 -12.85 -15.57
CA ASN A 47 12.99 -12.55 -15.90
C ASN A 47 12.98 -11.22 -16.66
N GLN A 48 12.99 -11.29 -17.99
CA GLN A 48 12.90 -10.12 -18.83
C GLN A 48 11.46 -9.63 -18.94
N THR A 49 11.23 -8.35 -18.69
CA THR A 49 9.94 -7.71 -18.97
C THR A 49 9.81 -7.53 -20.49
N LEU A 50 8.93 -8.30 -21.14
CA LEU A 50 8.72 -8.23 -22.60
C LEU A 50 7.93 -7.01 -23.03
N ALA A 51 6.97 -6.57 -22.21
CA ALA A 51 6.15 -5.40 -22.45
C ALA A 51 5.70 -4.78 -21.13
N SER A 52 5.60 -3.46 -21.09
CA SER A 52 5.07 -2.72 -19.96
C SER A 52 4.34 -1.47 -20.44
N VAL A 53 3.31 -1.07 -19.70
CA VAL A 53 2.59 0.18 -19.90
C VAL A 53 2.08 0.65 -18.53
N THR A 54 2.17 1.95 -18.26
CA THR A 54 1.56 2.51 -17.05
C THR A 54 0.05 2.62 -17.22
N PHE A 55 -0.73 2.55 -16.14
CA PHE A 55 -2.18 2.75 -16.24
C PHE A 55 -2.54 4.09 -16.88
N GLN A 56 -1.78 5.14 -16.56
CA GLN A 56 -1.94 6.45 -17.19
C GLN A 56 -1.87 6.38 -18.72
N ASN A 57 -0.79 5.79 -19.25
CA ASN A 57 -0.63 5.67 -20.71
C ASN A 57 -1.65 4.70 -21.31
N TYR A 58 -1.96 3.61 -20.61
CA TYR A 58 -2.95 2.64 -21.04
C TYR A 58 -4.34 3.27 -21.22
N PHE A 59 -4.81 4.06 -20.27
CA PHE A 59 -6.11 4.74 -20.36
C PHE A 59 -6.15 5.82 -21.45
N ARG A 60 -5.02 6.47 -21.75
CA ARG A 60 -4.92 7.43 -22.86
C ARG A 60 -5.05 6.80 -24.25
N LEU A 61 -4.94 5.48 -24.38
CA LEU A 61 -5.16 4.78 -25.64
C LEU A 61 -6.64 4.68 -26.03
N TYR A 62 -7.56 4.86 -25.08
CA TYR A 62 -8.99 4.76 -25.33
C TYR A 62 -9.48 5.98 -26.12
N LYS A 63 -10.24 5.74 -27.20
CA LYS A 63 -10.87 6.81 -27.98
C LYS A 63 -11.87 7.63 -27.17
N LYS A 64 -12.49 7.02 -26.16
CA LYS A 64 -13.42 7.66 -25.23
C LYS A 64 -13.12 7.14 -23.84
N LEU A 65 -12.86 8.06 -22.92
CA LEU A 65 -12.58 7.78 -21.52
C LEU A 65 -13.59 8.54 -20.65
N ALA A 66 -14.11 7.89 -19.63
CA ALA A 66 -15.00 8.47 -18.63
C ALA A 66 -14.81 7.70 -17.32
N GLY A 67 -15.13 8.33 -16.18
CA GLY A 67 -15.02 7.74 -14.86
C GLY A 67 -16.06 8.32 -13.90
N MET A 68 -16.25 7.64 -12.77
CA MET A 68 -17.13 8.09 -11.70
C MET A 68 -16.44 7.85 -10.35
N THR A 69 -16.55 8.83 -9.46
CA THR A 69 -16.04 8.75 -8.08
C THR A 69 -16.74 9.80 -7.22
N GLY A 70 -16.71 9.62 -5.89
CA GLY A 70 -17.30 10.58 -4.95
C GLY A 70 -16.40 11.77 -4.61
N THR A 71 -15.12 11.77 -5.01
CA THR A 71 -14.11 12.69 -4.47
C THR A 71 -13.15 13.28 -5.52
N ALA A 72 -13.55 13.42 -6.78
CA ALA A 72 -12.65 13.88 -7.85
C ALA A 72 -12.42 15.40 -7.91
N LEU A 73 -13.20 16.21 -7.21
CA LEU A 73 -13.15 17.67 -7.36
C LEU A 73 -11.80 18.27 -7.00
N THR A 74 -11.13 17.74 -5.98
CA THR A 74 -9.80 18.23 -5.57
C THR A 74 -8.73 17.91 -6.60
N GLU A 75 -8.90 16.82 -7.35
CA GLU A 75 -7.95 16.33 -8.36
C GLU A 75 -8.35 16.74 -9.79
N ALA A 76 -9.30 17.67 -9.94
CA ALA A 76 -9.87 18.03 -11.25
C ALA A 76 -8.82 18.56 -12.22
N GLU A 77 -7.86 19.35 -11.73
CA GLU A 77 -6.75 19.86 -12.53
C GLU A 77 -5.86 18.73 -13.05
N GLU A 78 -5.54 17.75 -12.20
CA GLU A 78 -4.74 16.59 -12.61
C GLU A 78 -5.47 15.73 -13.65
N PHE A 79 -6.77 15.49 -13.46
CA PHE A 79 -7.60 14.77 -14.44
C PHE A 79 -7.64 15.47 -15.80
N GLY A 80 -7.78 16.80 -15.80
CA GLY A 80 -7.73 17.60 -17.02
C GLY A 80 -6.37 17.53 -17.72
N ASN A 81 -5.28 17.74 -16.97
CA ASN A 81 -3.93 17.79 -17.52
C ASN A 81 -3.44 16.43 -18.03
N ILE A 82 -3.77 15.34 -17.34
CA ILE A 82 -3.26 14.01 -17.66
C ILE A 82 -4.14 13.28 -18.67
N TYR A 83 -5.46 13.36 -18.49
CA TYR A 83 -6.43 12.54 -19.22
C TYR A 83 -7.36 13.34 -20.14
N GLY A 84 -7.33 14.68 -20.08
CA GLY A 84 -8.30 15.51 -20.78
C GLY A 84 -9.72 15.31 -20.26
N LEU A 85 -9.87 14.95 -18.98
CA LEU A 85 -11.17 14.71 -18.35
C LEU A 85 -11.59 15.92 -17.52
N GLU A 86 -12.79 16.40 -17.78
CA GLU A 86 -13.45 17.38 -16.91
C GLU A 86 -14.12 16.65 -15.74
N VAL A 87 -14.09 17.28 -14.56
CA VAL A 87 -14.79 16.79 -13.37
C VAL A 87 -16.02 17.66 -13.16
N THR A 88 -17.18 17.03 -13.08
CA THR A 88 -18.45 17.69 -12.78
C THR A 88 -19.05 17.09 -11.52
N GLU A 89 -19.43 17.93 -10.56
CA GLU A 89 -20.16 17.51 -9.38
C GLU A 89 -21.62 17.21 -9.74
N ILE A 90 -22.08 16.01 -9.40
CA ILE A 90 -23.48 15.63 -9.52
C ILE A 90 -24.13 15.77 -8.14
N PRO A 91 -25.22 16.55 -8.02
CA PRO A 91 -25.87 16.76 -6.73
C PRO A 91 -26.41 15.43 -6.18
N THR A 92 -26.37 15.29 -4.85
CA THR A 92 -26.95 14.13 -4.18
C THR A 92 -28.47 14.13 -4.30
N ASN A 93 -29.07 12.95 -4.40
CA ASN A 93 -30.53 12.82 -4.46
C ASN A 93 -31.23 13.30 -3.17
N LEU A 94 -30.53 13.23 -2.04
CA LEU A 94 -31.00 13.70 -0.73
C LEU A 94 -29.93 14.59 -0.08
N PRO A 95 -30.33 15.57 0.75
CA PRO A 95 -29.37 16.35 1.54
C PRO A 95 -28.52 15.46 2.44
N VAL A 96 -27.23 15.76 2.51
CA VAL A 96 -26.30 15.05 3.41
C VAL A 96 -26.50 15.57 4.83
N VAL A 97 -26.91 14.67 5.74
CA VAL A 97 -27.11 14.96 7.17
C VAL A 97 -26.07 14.27 8.06
N ARG A 98 -25.03 13.68 7.46
CA ARG A 98 -23.92 13.06 8.17
C ARG A 98 -23.18 14.14 8.96
N VAL A 99 -22.91 13.87 10.24
CA VAL A 99 -22.06 14.71 11.08
C VAL A 99 -20.63 14.18 10.99
N ASP A 100 -19.73 15.01 10.49
CA ASP A 100 -18.29 14.75 10.48
C ASP A 100 -17.67 15.48 11.67
N GLU A 101 -17.15 14.71 12.62
CA GLU A 101 -16.48 15.25 13.81
C GLU A 101 -15.01 15.54 13.52
N ASP A 102 -14.39 16.43 14.31
CA ASP A 102 -12.98 16.77 14.19
C ASP A 102 -12.06 15.60 14.59
N ASP A 103 -10.84 15.60 14.06
CA ASP A 103 -9.84 14.59 14.38
C ASP A 103 -9.41 14.62 15.86
N GLU A 104 -9.41 13.46 16.52
CA GLU A 104 -8.81 13.30 17.84
C GLU A 104 -7.35 12.82 17.76
N VAL A 105 -6.42 13.64 18.26
CA VAL A 105 -4.98 13.35 18.23
C VAL A 105 -4.45 12.97 19.61
N TYR A 106 -3.74 11.84 19.68
CA TYR A 106 -3.20 11.27 20.92
C TYR A 106 -1.67 11.27 20.90
N ARG A 107 -1.05 11.41 22.07
CA ARG A 107 0.42 11.42 22.20
C ARG A 107 1.03 10.05 21.93
N THR A 108 0.37 8.99 22.38
CA THR A 108 0.83 7.61 22.20
C THR A 108 -0.19 6.75 21.46
N VAL A 109 0.31 5.71 20.81
CA VAL A 109 -0.52 4.73 20.10
C VAL A 109 -1.43 3.96 21.07
N GLU A 110 -0.96 3.69 22.29
CA GLU A 110 -1.74 3.01 23.32
C GLU A 110 -2.93 3.83 23.81
N GLU A 111 -2.74 5.14 24.03
CA GLU A 111 -3.83 6.06 24.38
C GLU A 111 -4.88 6.09 23.27
N LYS A 112 -4.44 6.22 22.01
CA LYS A 112 -5.32 6.18 20.84
C LYS A 112 -6.16 4.91 20.81
N TYR A 113 -5.54 3.73 20.99
CA TYR A 113 -6.29 2.47 20.96
C TYR A 113 -7.28 2.35 22.12
N LYS A 114 -6.94 2.83 23.33
CA LYS A 114 -7.87 2.85 24.46
C LYS A 114 -9.07 3.74 24.17
N ALA A 115 -8.86 4.91 23.57
CA ALA A 115 -9.93 5.81 23.17
C ALA A 115 -10.83 5.19 22.09
N ILE A 116 -10.27 4.62 21.02
CA ILE A 116 -11.02 3.92 19.97
C ILE A 116 -11.90 2.81 20.56
N ILE A 117 -11.36 1.98 21.45
CA ILE A 117 -12.12 0.89 22.09
C ILE A 117 -13.25 1.44 22.97
N LYS A 118 -13.02 2.54 23.68
CA LYS A 118 -14.04 3.22 24.48
C LYS A 118 -15.19 3.68 23.59
N GLU A 119 -14.89 4.37 22.49
CA GLU A 119 -15.88 4.86 21.53
C GLU A 119 -16.72 3.72 20.93
N ILE A 120 -16.06 2.64 20.51
CA ILE A 120 -16.74 1.45 19.98
C ILE A 120 -17.68 0.83 21.03
N LYS A 121 -17.30 0.81 22.31
CA LYS A 121 -18.18 0.33 23.39
C LYS A 121 -19.40 1.22 23.59
N GLU A 122 -19.21 2.53 23.54
CA GLU A 122 -20.30 3.51 23.69
C GLU A 122 -21.29 3.42 22.51
N ALA A 123 -20.80 3.31 21.28
CA ALA A 123 -21.62 3.07 20.10
C ALA A 123 -22.38 1.73 20.19
N ARG A 124 -21.70 0.65 20.57
CA ARG A 124 -22.32 -0.68 20.75
C ARG A 124 -23.41 -0.67 21.82
N ALA A 125 -23.19 0.02 22.95
CA ALA A 125 -24.18 0.12 24.02
C ALA A 125 -25.49 0.80 23.55
N LYS A 126 -25.40 1.67 22.54
CA LYS A 126 -26.55 2.33 21.89
C LYS A 126 -27.15 1.53 20.73
N GLY A 127 -26.55 0.39 20.37
CA GLY A 127 -26.96 -0.41 19.21
C GLY A 127 -26.54 0.19 17.85
N GLN A 128 -25.60 1.14 17.84
CA GLN A 128 -25.14 1.80 16.62
C GLN A 128 -24.15 0.91 15.85
N PRO A 129 -24.34 0.68 14.53
CA PRO A 129 -23.36 -0.02 13.72
C PRO A 129 -22.09 0.82 13.56
N THR A 130 -20.92 0.18 13.64
CA THR A 130 -19.62 0.86 13.57
C THR A 130 -18.74 0.23 12.49
N LEU A 131 -18.15 1.07 11.64
CA LEU A 131 -17.09 0.69 10.72
C LEU A 131 -15.79 1.35 11.17
N VAL A 132 -14.73 0.56 11.33
CA VAL A 132 -13.42 1.05 11.76
C VAL A 132 -12.40 0.86 10.64
N GLY A 133 -11.89 1.97 10.11
CA GLY A 133 -10.83 1.96 9.10
C GLY A 133 -9.44 1.83 9.72
N THR A 134 -8.61 0.94 9.18
CA THR A 134 -7.19 0.84 9.54
C THR A 134 -6.32 0.98 8.27
N THR A 135 -5.03 1.27 8.47
CA THR A 135 -4.07 1.47 7.36
C THR A 135 -3.30 0.22 6.97
N SER A 136 -3.41 -0.87 7.73
CA SER A 136 -2.74 -2.14 7.42
C SER A 136 -3.45 -3.32 8.08
N ILE A 137 -3.26 -4.51 7.51
CA ILE A 137 -3.79 -5.77 8.06
C ILE A 137 -3.26 -5.99 9.49
N GLU A 138 -1.98 -5.71 9.73
CA GLU A 138 -1.38 -5.84 11.07
C GLU A 138 -2.11 -4.98 12.12
N LYS A 139 -2.43 -3.72 11.79
CA LYS A 139 -3.19 -2.84 12.70
C LYS A 139 -4.60 -3.35 12.92
N SER A 140 -5.25 -3.91 11.89
CA SER A 140 -6.55 -4.58 12.04
C SER A 140 -6.47 -5.73 13.03
N GLU A 141 -5.47 -6.60 12.91
CA GLU A 141 -5.29 -7.74 13.83
C GLU A 141 -4.98 -7.28 15.26
N GLN A 142 -4.14 -6.27 15.43
CA GLN A 142 -3.86 -5.68 16.74
C GLN A 142 -5.13 -5.11 17.39
N LEU A 143 -5.96 -4.39 16.63
CA LEU A 143 -7.22 -3.85 17.12
C LEU A 143 -8.23 -4.98 17.42
N ALA A 144 -8.37 -5.95 16.52
CA ALA A 144 -9.26 -7.09 16.70
C ALA A 144 -8.88 -7.91 17.95
N ALA A 145 -7.59 -8.14 18.19
CA ALA A 145 -7.12 -8.83 19.40
C ALA A 145 -7.47 -8.06 20.67
N ARG A 146 -7.40 -6.72 20.65
CA ARG A 146 -7.82 -5.88 21.79
C ARG A 146 -9.34 -5.93 21.97
N LEU A 147 -10.12 -5.82 20.91
CA LEU A 147 -11.58 -5.90 20.95
C LEU A 147 -12.06 -7.27 21.48
N ARG A 148 -11.41 -8.37 21.07
CA ARG A 148 -11.70 -9.71 21.61
C ARG A 148 -11.49 -9.81 23.12
N LYS A 149 -10.43 -9.18 23.66
CA LYS A 149 -10.20 -9.11 25.11
C LYS A 149 -11.31 -8.37 25.85
N GLU A 150 -12.00 -7.46 25.15
CA GLU A 150 -13.10 -6.66 25.68
C GLU A 150 -14.49 -7.28 25.44
N GLY A 151 -14.56 -8.52 24.95
CA GLY A 151 -15.83 -9.23 24.72
C GLY A 151 -16.53 -8.91 23.41
N PHE A 152 -15.80 -8.43 22.40
CA PHE A 152 -16.28 -8.33 21.03
C PHE A 152 -15.93 -9.62 20.27
N THR A 153 -16.89 -10.15 19.53
CA THR A 153 -16.75 -11.37 18.72
C THR A 153 -16.39 -11.03 17.28
#